data_AF-A0A2J6PUW5-F1
#
_entry.id   AF-A0A2J6PUW5-F1
#
_cell.length_a   1.000
_cell.length_b   1.000
_cell.length_c   1.000
_cell.angle_alpha   90.00
_cell.angle_beta   90.00
_cell.angle_gamma   90.00
#
_symmetry.space_group_name_H-M   'P 1'
#
loop_
_entity.id
_entity.type
_entity.pdbx_description
1 polymer ?
#
loop_
_entity_poly.entity_id
_entity_poly.type
_entity_poly.pdbx_seq_one_letter_code
_entity_poly.pdbx_strand_id
1 'polypeptide(L)'
;TRKICKSRQLHEAACGLLLSYAWLVGHESDLRIAHERGLLPEFIDFTTWTELINEFLENIHLQSLSGVSPRYQYGELRLSRLNKIYRVTRFTWRDSVRGYMTTSTWCQDFVTRNFAWLLAVFAFISVALSAMQVVLAGTSNGKAFENACYGFSITVLFLVAGTVLVVFLVWAILFIYYLHSARINNRRVMQERKDSIDYRKEP
;
A
#
# COMPACT_ATOMS: atom_id res chain seq x y z
N THR A 1 -6.98 -9.89 -37.70
CA THR A 1 -6.79 -10.24 -36.27
C THR A 1 -7.37 -11.60 -35.83
N ARG A 2 -8.48 -12.12 -36.39
CA ARG A 2 -9.04 -13.47 -36.06
C ARG A 2 -8.12 -14.70 -36.29
N LYS A 3 -6.97 -14.56 -36.96
CA LYS A 3 -6.10 -15.69 -37.34
C LYS A 3 -5.00 -16.04 -36.31
N ILE A 4 -4.62 -15.12 -35.42
CA ILE A 4 -3.42 -15.31 -34.57
C ILE A 4 -3.78 -15.91 -33.19
N CYS A 5 -4.94 -15.55 -32.62
CA CYS A 5 -5.38 -16.09 -31.34
C CYS A 5 -6.90 -16.30 -31.32
N LYS A 6 -7.35 -17.51 -30.95
CA LYS A 6 -8.79 -17.85 -30.88
C LYS A 6 -9.48 -17.20 -29.68
N SER A 7 -8.74 -16.91 -28.61
CA SER A 7 -9.27 -16.30 -27.39
C SER A 7 -8.92 -14.82 -27.31
N ARG A 8 -9.94 -13.97 -27.38
CA ARG A 8 -9.81 -12.52 -27.24
C ARG A 8 -9.09 -12.11 -25.94
N GLN A 9 -9.40 -12.77 -24.83
CA GLN A 9 -8.78 -12.49 -23.52
C GLN A 9 -7.27 -12.73 -23.49
N LEU A 10 -6.79 -13.78 -24.17
CA LEU A 10 -5.37 -14.10 -24.23
C LEU A 10 -4.62 -13.10 -25.12
N HIS A 11 -5.24 -12.68 -26.22
CA HIS A 11 -4.71 -11.61 -27.06
C HIS A 11 -4.59 -10.30 -26.29
N GLU A 12 -5.64 -9.89 -25.56
CA GLU A 12 -5.64 -8.69 -24.71
C GLU A 12 -4.56 -8.77 -23.60
N ALA A 13 -4.33 -9.96 -23.02
CA ALA A 13 -3.28 -10.17 -22.02
C ALA A 13 -1.87 -10.10 -22.64
N ALA A 14 -1.67 -10.70 -23.81
CA ALA A 14 -0.41 -10.65 -24.54
C ALA A 14 -0.06 -9.22 -24.98
N CYS A 15 -1.05 -8.45 -25.46
CA CYS A 15 -0.86 -7.03 -25.76
C CYS A 15 -0.45 -6.24 -24.51
N GLY A 16 -1.04 -6.54 -23.34
CA GLY A 16 -0.62 -5.92 -22.08
C GLY A 16 0.82 -6.26 -21.72
N LEU A 17 1.22 -7.52 -21.87
CA LEU A 17 2.60 -7.93 -21.61
C LEU A 17 3.58 -7.24 -22.56
N LEU A 18 3.29 -7.21 -23.86
CA LEU A 18 4.16 -6.56 -24.84
C LEU A 18 4.26 -5.05 -24.60
N LEU A 19 3.16 -4.41 -24.19
CA LEU A 19 3.17 -3.01 -23.81
C LEU A 19 4.12 -2.76 -22.63
N SER A 20 4.13 -3.62 -21.60
CA SER A 20 5.14 -3.52 -20.51
C SER A 20 6.56 -3.56 -21.03
N TYR A 21 6.86 -4.44 -21.99
CA TYR A 21 8.19 -4.54 -22.61
C TYR A 21 8.54 -3.29 -23.43
N ALA A 22 7.57 -2.73 -24.15
CA ALA A 22 7.74 -1.49 -24.91
C ALA A 22 8.17 -0.33 -24.01
N TRP A 23 7.60 -0.23 -22.80
CA TRP A 23 7.98 0.76 -21.81
C TRP A 23 9.30 0.45 -21.10
N LEU A 24 9.65 -0.84 -20.97
CA LEU A 24 10.88 -1.29 -20.32
C LEU A 24 12.10 -1.05 -21.22
N VAL A 25 11.95 -1.23 -22.53
CA VAL A 25 13.03 -1.16 -23.52
C VAL A 25 12.78 0.05 -24.44
N GLY A 26 13.07 1.24 -23.91
CA GLY A 26 12.91 2.51 -24.64
C GLY A 26 14.18 2.98 -25.34
N HIS A 27 15.34 2.59 -24.83
CA HIS A 27 16.65 2.98 -25.37
C HIS A 27 17.51 1.76 -25.69
N GLU A 28 18.53 1.98 -26.53
CA GLU A 28 19.51 0.94 -26.88
C GLU A 28 20.24 0.39 -25.64
N SER A 29 20.48 1.23 -24.63
CA SER A 29 21.02 0.78 -23.33
C SER A 29 20.11 -0.22 -22.63
N ASP A 30 18.79 -0.01 -22.72
CA ASP A 30 17.79 -0.86 -22.08
C ASP A 30 17.71 -2.21 -22.81
N LEU A 31 17.88 -2.20 -24.14
CA LEU A 31 17.93 -3.42 -24.96
C LEU A 31 19.15 -4.26 -24.60
N ARG A 32 20.32 -3.64 -24.44
CA ARG A 32 21.53 -4.34 -23.99
C ARG A 32 21.32 -5.02 -22.63
N ILE A 33 20.72 -4.30 -21.67
CA ILE A 33 20.37 -4.87 -20.37
C ILE A 33 19.35 -6.02 -20.52
N ALA A 34 18.39 -5.88 -21.43
CA ALA A 34 17.41 -6.93 -21.71
C ALA A 34 18.07 -8.20 -22.26
N HIS A 35 19.09 -8.09 -23.12
CA HIS A 35 19.88 -9.24 -23.58
C HIS A 35 20.70 -9.86 -22.43
N GLU A 36 21.43 -9.05 -21.66
CA GLU A 36 22.22 -9.52 -20.50
C GLU A 36 21.37 -10.29 -19.48
N ARG A 37 20.10 -9.88 -19.32
CA ARG A 37 19.13 -10.50 -18.41
C ARG A 37 18.35 -11.66 -19.04
N GLY A 38 18.56 -11.94 -20.33
CA GLY A 38 17.81 -12.96 -21.08
C GLY A 38 16.32 -12.64 -21.25
N LEU A 39 15.94 -11.36 -21.17
CA LEU A 39 14.57 -10.89 -21.40
C LEU A 39 14.21 -10.86 -22.89
N LEU A 40 15.18 -10.54 -23.74
CA LEU A 40 15.03 -10.52 -25.20
C LEU A 40 16.14 -11.34 -25.87
N PRO A 41 15.83 -12.11 -26.92
CA PRO A 41 16.85 -12.84 -27.68
C PRO A 41 17.88 -11.91 -28.32
N GLU A 42 19.16 -12.29 -28.28
CA GLU A 42 20.29 -11.50 -28.82
C GLU A 42 20.23 -11.24 -30.34
N PHE A 43 19.37 -11.94 -31.08
CA PHE A 43 19.20 -11.72 -32.53
C PHE A 43 18.34 -10.50 -32.87
N ILE A 44 17.69 -9.87 -31.88
CA ILE A 44 16.82 -8.72 -32.09
C ILE A 44 17.63 -7.43 -31.96
N ASP A 45 17.89 -6.79 -33.10
CA ASP A 45 18.54 -5.48 -33.11
C ASP A 45 17.58 -4.36 -32.66
N PHE A 46 18.15 -3.25 -32.19
CA PHE A 46 17.37 -2.09 -31.73
C PHE A 46 16.45 -1.54 -32.83
N THR A 47 16.91 -1.47 -34.07
CA THR A 47 16.10 -1.02 -35.21
C THR A 47 14.86 -1.90 -35.39
N THR A 48 15.03 -3.23 -35.40
CA THR A 48 13.93 -4.19 -35.54
C THR A 48 12.97 -4.14 -34.36
N TRP A 49 13.48 -3.99 -33.13
CA TRP A 49 12.66 -3.78 -31.94
C TRP A 49 11.80 -2.52 -32.07
N THR A 50 12.42 -1.41 -32.47
CA THR A 50 11.74 -0.11 -32.55
C THR A 50 10.67 -0.11 -33.64
N GLU A 51 10.94 -0.73 -34.79
CA GLU A 51 9.95 -0.91 -35.86
C GLU A 51 8.76 -1.75 -35.40
N LEU A 52 9.01 -2.88 -34.73
CA LEU A 52 7.96 -3.76 -34.19
C LEU A 52 7.10 -3.02 -33.17
N ILE A 53 7.73 -2.29 -32.24
CA ILE A 53 7.00 -1.53 -31.23
C ILE A 53 6.24 -0.38 -31.87
N ASN A 54 6.78 0.30 -32.87
CA ASN A 54 6.07 1.39 -33.54
C ASN A 54 4.81 0.87 -34.24
N GLU A 55 4.90 -0.21 -35.01
CA GLU A 55 3.73 -0.85 -35.65
C GLU A 55 2.71 -1.33 -34.59
N PHE A 56 3.20 -1.89 -33.48
CA PHE A 56 2.33 -2.31 -32.38
C PHE A 56 1.59 -1.14 -31.71
N LEU A 57 2.28 -0.02 -31.47
CA LEU A 57 1.70 1.17 -30.83
C LEU A 57 0.73 1.90 -31.75
N GLU A 58 0.95 1.91 -33.07
CA GLU A 58 -0.01 2.43 -34.04
C GLU A 58 -1.33 1.64 -34.02
N ASN A 59 -1.24 0.32 -33.84
CA ASN A 59 -2.42 -0.56 -33.79
C ASN A 59 -3.12 -0.57 -32.41
N ILE A 60 -2.57 0.08 -31.38
CA ILE A 60 -3.10 0.07 -30.02
C ILE A 60 -3.46 1.47 -29.54
N HIS A 61 -4.68 1.62 -29.04
CA HIS A 61 -5.14 2.85 -28.40
C HIS A 61 -4.48 3.04 -27.03
N LEU A 62 -3.30 3.66 -26.99
CA LEU A 62 -2.53 3.97 -25.77
C LEU A 62 -3.34 4.73 -24.71
N GLN A 63 -4.25 5.62 -25.11
CA GLN A 63 -5.06 6.43 -24.19
C GLN A 63 -6.25 5.66 -23.59
N SER A 64 -6.87 4.79 -24.39
CA SER A 64 -8.07 4.04 -23.99
C SER A 64 -7.74 2.66 -23.40
N LEU A 65 -6.62 2.06 -23.78
CA LEU A 65 -6.23 0.68 -23.50
C LEU A 65 -7.35 -0.34 -23.80
N SER A 66 -8.24 -0.05 -24.76
CA SER A 66 -9.44 -0.85 -25.05
C SER A 66 -9.14 -2.22 -25.67
N GLY A 67 -7.95 -2.40 -26.26
CA GLY A 67 -7.44 -3.67 -26.79
C GLY A 67 -6.48 -4.41 -25.85
N VAL A 68 -6.28 -3.90 -24.64
CA VAL A 68 -5.38 -4.46 -23.64
C VAL A 68 -6.21 -5.01 -22.47
N SER A 69 -5.72 -6.08 -21.84
CA SER A 69 -6.44 -6.69 -20.72
C SER A 69 -6.76 -5.62 -19.65
N PRO A 70 -7.97 -5.64 -19.05
CA PRO A 70 -8.31 -4.75 -17.96
C PRO A 70 -7.32 -4.82 -16.81
N ARG A 71 -6.64 -5.97 -16.64
CA ARG A 71 -5.56 -6.17 -15.66
C ARG A 71 -4.44 -5.15 -15.82
N TYR A 72 -4.01 -4.85 -17.04
CA TYR A 72 -2.94 -3.88 -17.29
C TYR A 72 -3.34 -2.47 -16.82
N GLN A 73 -4.62 -2.10 -16.95
CA GLN A 73 -5.13 -0.79 -16.53
C GLN A 73 -5.01 -0.56 -15.03
N TYR A 74 -5.06 -1.62 -14.23
CA TYR A 74 -4.87 -1.55 -12.79
C TYR A 74 -3.40 -1.32 -12.41
N GLY A 75 -2.46 -1.50 -13.34
CA GLY A 75 -1.03 -1.40 -13.14
C GLY A 75 -0.51 -2.43 -12.14
N GLU A 76 0.74 -2.27 -11.72
CA GLU A 76 1.24 -2.96 -10.53
C GLU A 76 0.52 -2.39 -9.32
N LEU A 77 -0.51 -3.10 -8.83
CA LEU A 77 -1.09 -2.75 -7.54
C LEU A 77 0.02 -2.84 -6.49
N ARG A 78 0.40 -1.68 -5.94
CA ARG A 78 1.31 -1.59 -4.80
C ARG A 78 0.89 -2.66 -3.80
N LEU A 79 1.85 -3.49 -3.37
CA LEU A 79 1.59 -4.70 -2.59
C LEU A 79 0.69 -4.43 -1.36
N SER A 80 0.81 -3.24 -0.77
CA SER A 80 -0.05 -2.74 0.31
C SER A 80 -1.53 -2.62 -0.05
N ARG A 81 -1.86 -2.14 -1.26
CA ARG A 81 -3.24 -2.03 -1.77
C ARG A 81 -3.81 -3.39 -2.10
N LEU A 82 -3.01 -4.27 -2.72
CA LEU A 82 -3.41 -5.65 -3.01
C LEU A 82 -3.69 -6.42 -1.73
N ASN A 83 -2.80 -6.31 -0.74
CA ASN A 83 -2.98 -6.93 0.57
C ASN A 83 -4.26 -6.42 1.27
N LYS A 84 -4.55 -5.12 1.17
CA LYS A 84 -5.78 -4.53 1.74
C LYS A 84 -7.04 -5.00 1.03
N ILE A 85 -7.03 -5.11 -0.31
CA ILE A 85 -8.17 -5.65 -1.07
C ILE A 85 -8.37 -7.12 -0.69
N TYR A 86 -7.30 -7.91 -0.65
CA TYR A 86 -7.35 -9.32 -0.27
C TYR A 86 -7.94 -9.51 1.14
N ARG A 87 -7.51 -8.68 2.10
CA ARG A 87 -8.05 -8.68 3.49
C ARG A 87 -9.53 -8.30 3.58
N VAL A 88 -10.03 -7.45 2.68
CA VAL A 88 -11.42 -6.97 2.69
C VAL A 88 -12.35 -7.88 1.88
N THR A 89 -11.87 -8.48 0.79
CA THR A 89 -12.70 -9.33 -0.10
C THR A 89 -12.65 -10.81 0.26
N ARG A 90 -11.55 -11.33 0.82
CA ARG A 90 -11.47 -12.68 1.37
C ARG A 90 -11.45 -12.64 2.90
N PHE A 91 -12.64 -12.58 3.47
CA PHE A 91 -12.89 -12.51 4.91
C PHE A 91 -12.74 -13.88 5.59
N THR A 92 -11.61 -14.57 5.39
CA THR A 92 -11.30 -15.81 6.10
C THR A 92 -10.21 -15.54 7.14
N TRP A 93 -10.47 -15.88 8.40
CA TRP A 93 -9.58 -15.60 9.55
C TRP A 93 -8.12 -16.05 9.34
N ARG A 94 -7.87 -17.10 8.55
CA ARG A 94 -6.53 -17.58 8.19
C ARG A 94 -5.80 -16.69 7.17
N ASP A 95 -6.53 -16.05 6.26
CA ASP A 95 -5.98 -15.22 5.18
C ASP A 95 -5.74 -13.76 5.63
N SER A 96 -6.42 -13.31 6.70
CA SER A 96 -6.21 -11.97 7.28
C SER A 96 -4.84 -11.77 7.91
N VAL A 97 -4.19 -12.84 8.38
CA VAL A 97 -2.84 -12.77 8.98
C VAL A 97 -1.75 -12.85 7.91
N ARG A 98 -2.04 -13.50 6.78
CA ARG A 98 -1.03 -13.94 5.81
C ARG A 98 -1.13 -13.29 4.44
N GLY A 99 -1.69 -12.07 4.39
CA GLY A 99 -1.85 -11.25 3.20
C GLY A 99 -0.82 -11.45 2.07
N TYR A 100 -1.26 -11.30 0.81
CA TYR A 100 -0.59 -11.72 -0.45
C TYR A 100 0.96 -11.74 -0.47
N MET A 101 1.63 -10.73 0.11
CA MET A 101 2.98 -10.86 0.67
C MET A 101 3.05 -9.98 1.91
N THR A 102 3.35 -10.60 3.05
CA THR A 102 3.56 -9.94 4.34
C THR A 102 5.03 -9.53 4.42
N THR A 103 5.28 -8.22 4.43
CA THR A 103 6.21 -7.52 5.34
C THR A 103 6.54 -6.16 4.72
N SER A 104 5.83 -5.12 5.18
CA SER A 104 6.25 -3.74 4.91
C SER A 104 7.29 -3.36 5.97
N THR A 105 8.57 -3.41 5.60
CA THR A 105 9.72 -3.13 6.48
C THR A 105 9.63 -1.80 7.23
N TRP A 106 8.92 -0.81 6.68
CA TRP A 106 8.69 0.50 7.28
C TRP A 106 8.02 0.47 8.67
N CYS A 107 7.11 -0.47 8.93
CA CYS A 107 6.48 -0.58 10.24
C CYS A 107 7.47 -1.08 11.29
N GLN A 108 8.33 -2.01 10.88
CA GLN A 108 9.35 -2.60 11.73
C GLN A 108 10.38 -1.53 12.11
N ASP A 109 10.89 -0.76 11.14
CA ASP A 109 11.87 0.30 11.37
C ASP A 109 11.37 1.41 12.30
N PHE A 110 10.11 1.83 12.13
CA PHE A 110 9.49 2.86 12.97
C PHE A 110 9.34 2.38 14.42
N VAL A 111 8.89 1.13 14.62
CA VAL A 111 8.75 0.55 15.95
C VAL A 111 10.13 0.39 16.59
N THR A 112 11.12 -0.17 15.92
CA THR A 112 12.47 -0.33 16.48
C THR A 112 13.11 0.99 16.90
N ARG A 113 12.92 2.08 16.14
CA ARG A 113 13.47 3.40 16.50
C ARG A 113 12.83 4.01 17.75
N ASN A 114 11.52 3.81 17.93
CA ASN A 114 10.78 4.43 19.03
C ASN A 114 10.59 3.51 20.24
N PHE A 115 10.90 2.21 20.09
CA PHE A 115 10.73 1.21 21.14
C PHE A 115 11.55 1.53 22.39
N ALA A 116 12.78 2.04 22.23
CA ALA A 116 13.63 2.41 23.36
C ALA A 116 13.01 3.53 24.22
N TRP A 117 12.44 4.55 23.59
CA TRP A 117 11.80 5.66 24.30
C TRP A 117 10.49 5.23 24.97
N LEU A 118 9.69 4.41 24.28
CA LEU A 118 8.46 3.82 24.84
C LEU A 118 8.77 2.93 26.06
N LEU A 119 9.83 2.12 25.98
CA LEU A 119 10.27 1.27 27.09
C LEU A 119 10.73 2.12 28.28
N ALA A 120 11.43 3.22 28.05
CA ALA A 120 11.88 4.13 29.10
C ALA A 120 10.70 4.81 29.82
N VAL A 121 9.71 5.32 29.09
CA VAL A 121 8.49 5.91 29.66
C VAL A 121 7.70 4.85 30.44
N PHE A 122 7.55 3.65 29.90
CA PHE A 122 6.89 2.54 30.58
C PHE A 122 7.60 2.16 31.87
N ALA A 123 8.93 2.03 31.85
CA ALA A 123 9.72 1.71 33.03
C ALA A 123 9.60 2.81 34.11
N PHE A 124 9.67 4.08 33.71
CA PHE A 124 9.51 5.21 34.63
C PHE A 124 8.15 5.22 35.32
N ILE A 125 7.06 5.05 34.55
CA ILE A 125 5.69 4.97 35.09
C ILE A 125 5.54 3.75 35.99
N SER A 126 6.07 2.59 35.60
CA SER A 126 6.00 1.37 36.41
C SER A 126 6.74 1.53 37.74
N VAL A 127 7.93 2.12 37.75
CA VAL A 127 8.70 2.36 38.97
C VAL A 127 7.97 3.35 39.88
N ALA A 128 7.42 4.44 39.32
CA ALA A 128 6.65 5.42 40.09
C ALA A 128 5.40 4.79 40.71
N LEU A 129 4.67 3.95 39.96
CA LEU A 129 3.49 3.22 40.45
C LEU A 129 3.87 2.19 41.52
N SER A 130 4.96 1.45 41.34
CA SER A 130 5.42 0.48 42.34
C SER A 130 5.89 1.18 43.63
N ALA A 131 6.63 2.27 43.53
CA ALA A 131 7.04 3.06 44.70
C ALA A 131 5.82 3.61 45.45
N MET A 132 4.79 4.05 44.73
CA MET A 132 3.54 4.53 45.30
C MET A 132 2.77 3.42 46.05
N GLN A 133 2.72 2.21 45.48
CA GLN A 133 2.13 1.05 46.14
C GLN A 133 2.87 0.67 47.43
N VAL A 134 4.20 0.77 47.45
CA VAL A 134 5.03 0.49 48.62
C VAL A 134 4.80 1.52 49.73
N VAL A 135 4.70 2.82 49.40
CA VAL A 135 4.38 3.87 50.37
C VAL A 135 2.97 3.72 50.95
N LEU A 136 2.00 3.31 50.13
CA LEU A 136 0.63 3.04 50.57
C LEU A 136 0.57 1.86 51.55
N ALA A 137 1.30 0.77 51.26
CA ALA A 137 1.33 -0.41 52.11
C ALA A 137 2.12 -0.21 53.43
N GLY A 138 3.10 0.69 53.43
CA GLY A 138 4.01 0.91 54.56
C GLY A 138 3.59 2.00 55.56
N THR A 139 2.55 2.80 55.29
CA THR A 139 2.16 3.90 56.18
C THR A 139 0.73 3.74 56.70
N SER A 140 0.56 3.67 58.02
CA SER A 140 -0.74 3.75 58.70
C SER A 140 -1.19 5.21 58.85
N ASN A 141 -1.01 6.03 57.80
CA ASN A 141 -1.39 7.44 57.84
C ASN A 141 -2.87 7.58 57.50
N GLY A 142 -3.57 8.43 58.27
CA GLY A 142 -5.03 8.52 58.27
C GLY A 142 -5.69 8.67 56.89
N LYS A 143 -6.99 8.34 56.84
CA LYS A 143 -7.89 8.26 55.66
C LYS A 143 -7.69 9.32 54.56
N ALA A 144 -7.18 10.51 54.90
CA ALA A 144 -6.86 11.57 53.95
C ALA A 144 -5.73 11.20 52.95
N PHE A 145 -4.70 10.47 53.38
CA PHE A 145 -3.57 10.09 52.53
C PHE A 145 -3.92 8.94 51.56
N GLU A 146 -4.71 7.97 52.05
CA GLU A 146 -5.27 6.88 51.25
C GLU A 146 -6.19 7.42 50.14
N ASN A 147 -7.07 8.37 50.47
CA ASN A 147 -7.95 9.02 49.50
C ASN A 147 -7.15 9.82 48.44
N ALA A 148 -6.06 10.48 48.83
CA ALA A 148 -5.20 11.21 47.89
C ALA A 148 -4.49 10.27 46.90
N CYS A 149 -4.00 9.11 47.38
CA CYS A 149 -3.34 8.12 46.54
C CYS A 149 -4.30 7.43 45.55
N TYR A 150 -5.53 7.15 46.00
CA TYR A 150 -6.57 6.59 45.16
C TYR A 150 -6.99 7.57 44.05
N GLY A 151 -7.19 8.84 44.42
CA GLY A 151 -7.50 9.91 43.46
C GLY A 151 -6.42 10.06 42.39
N PHE A 152 -5.15 10.13 42.79
CA PHE A 152 -4.03 10.24 41.85
C PHE A 152 -3.92 9.05 40.90
N SER A 153 -4.08 7.81 41.40
CA SER A 153 -4.03 6.60 40.57
C SER A 153 -5.12 6.59 39.50
N ILE A 154 -6.34 7.01 39.86
CA ILE A 154 -7.45 7.14 38.93
C ILE A 154 -7.18 8.22 37.89
N THR A 155 -6.65 9.38 38.29
CA THR A 155 -6.30 10.46 37.36
C THR A 155 -5.25 10.02 36.35
N VAL A 156 -4.20 9.31 36.79
CA VAL A 156 -3.16 8.78 35.89
C VAL A 156 -3.75 7.74 34.93
N LEU A 157 -4.64 6.86 35.40
CA LEU A 157 -5.31 5.88 34.54
C LEU A 157 -6.13 6.55 33.43
N PHE A 158 -6.92 7.56 33.78
CA PHE A 158 -7.71 8.31 32.80
C PHE A 158 -6.83 9.11 31.83
N LEU A 159 -5.72 9.67 32.31
CA LEU A 159 -4.77 10.40 31.46
C LEU A 159 -4.11 9.47 30.44
N VAL A 160 -3.64 8.29 30.87
CA VAL A 160 -3.07 7.28 29.97
C VAL A 160 -4.12 6.78 28.98
N ALA A 161 -5.32 6.43 29.44
CA ALA A 161 -6.42 6.00 28.57
C ALA A 161 -6.80 7.09 27.55
N GLY A 162 -6.81 8.35 27.98
CA GLY A 162 -7.06 9.51 27.11
C GLY A 162 -5.99 9.68 26.04
N THR A 163 -4.70 9.56 26.40
CA THR A 163 -3.61 9.65 25.41
C THR A 163 -3.69 8.55 24.36
N VAL A 164 -3.96 7.31 24.77
CA VAL A 164 -4.15 6.18 23.85
C VAL A 164 -5.34 6.41 22.92
N LEU A 165 -6.46 6.92 23.45
CA LEU A 165 -7.65 7.26 22.66
C LEU A 165 -7.33 8.34 21.62
N VAL A 166 -6.64 9.42 21.99
CA VAL A 166 -6.27 10.50 21.07
C VAL A 166 -5.37 9.98 19.95
N VAL A 167 -4.34 9.19 20.27
CA VAL A 167 -3.45 8.59 19.27
C VAL A 167 -4.24 7.70 18.31
N PHE A 168 -5.15 6.87 18.84
CA PHE A 168 -6.03 6.02 18.03
C PHE A 168 -6.94 6.84 17.11
N LEU A 169 -7.54 7.93 17.61
CA LEU A 169 -8.40 8.82 16.82
C LEU A 169 -7.62 9.51 15.70
N VAL A 170 -6.44 10.05 15.99
CA VAL A 170 -5.56 10.66 14.97
C VAL A 170 -5.21 9.65 13.88
N TRP A 171 -4.83 8.43 14.28
CA TRP A 171 -4.53 7.36 13.33
C TRP A 171 -5.76 6.99 12.47
N ALA A 172 -6.94 6.88 13.08
CA ALA A 172 -8.18 6.57 12.37
C ALA A 172 -8.55 7.67 11.36
N ILE A 173 -8.43 8.95 11.74
CA ILE A 173 -8.68 10.10 10.86
C ILE A 173 -7.73 10.09 9.68
N LEU A 174 -6.43 9.95 9.91
CA LEU A 174 -5.43 9.88 8.84
C LEU A 174 -5.67 8.71 7.90
N PHE A 175 -6.05 7.56 8.45
CA PHE A 175 -6.38 6.37 7.66
C PHE A 175 -7.61 6.58 6.78
N ILE A 176 -8.67 7.20 7.31
CA ILE A 176 -9.88 7.54 6.56
C ILE A 176 -9.55 8.59 5.48
N TYR A 177 -8.80 9.64 5.82
CA TYR A 177 -8.37 10.67 4.87
C TYR A 177 -7.58 10.06 3.70
N TYR A 178 -6.59 9.21 4.00
CA TYR A 178 -5.80 8.54 2.98
C TYR A 178 -6.66 7.64 2.09
N LEU A 179 -7.59 6.88 2.68
CA LEU A 179 -8.54 6.05 1.94
C LEU A 179 -9.43 6.90 1.02
N HIS A 180 -9.91 8.03 1.51
CA HIS A 180 -10.77 8.92 0.77
C HIS A 180 -10.02 9.58 -0.39
N SER A 181 -8.83 10.12 -0.12
CA SER A 181 -7.92 10.68 -1.13
C SER A 181 -7.59 9.64 -2.22
N ALA A 182 -7.23 8.42 -1.83
CA ALA A 182 -6.96 7.34 -2.77
C ALA A 182 -8.19 6.96 -3.62
N ARG A 183 -9.41 6.98 -3.04
CA ARG A 183 -10.65 6.74 -3.79
C ARG A 183 -10.96 7.87 -4.77
N ILE A 184 -10.82 9.13 -4.36
CA ILE A 184 -11.07 10.29 -5.23
C ILE A 184 -10.10 10.28 -6.40
N ASN A 185 -8.79 10.11 -6.13
CA ASN A 185 -7.78 10.08 -7.18
C ASN A 185 -8.08 8.97 -8.20
N ASN A 186 -8.48 7.80 -7.73
CA ASN A 186 -8.83 6.69 -8.61
C ASN A 186 -10.11 6.98 -9.44
N ARG A 187 -11.08 7.70 -8.89
CA ARG A 187 -12.30 8.09 -9.64
C ARG A 187 -12.00 9.14 -10.70
N ARG A 188 -11.19 10.16 -10.38
CA ARG A 188 -10.79 11.21 -11.32
C ARG A 188 -10.07 10.64 -12.54
N VAL A 189 -9.05 9.79 -12.31
CA VAL A 189 -8.30 9.14 -13.39
C VAL A 189 -9.21 8.27 -14.28
N MET A 190 -10.21 7.59 -13.69
CA MET A 190 -11.15 6.80 -14.46
C MET A 190 -12.15 7.64 -15.25
N GLN A 191 -12.51 8.84 -14.76
CA GLN A 191 -13.37 9.79 -15.48
C GLN A 191 -12.63 10.43 -16.65
N GLU A 192 -11.44 10.98 -16.44
CA GLU A 192 -10.60 11.56 -17.51
C GLU A 192 -10.38 10.57 -18.66
N ARG A 193 -10.17 9.28 -18.35
CA ARG A 193 -10.05 8.24 -19.37
C ARG A 193 -11.36 7.99 -20.12
N LYS A 194 -12.51 8.01 -19.46
CA LYS A 194 -13.82 7.89 -20.15
C LYS A 194 -14.09 9.08 -21.05
N ASP A 195 -13.79 10.28 -20.58
CA ASP A 195 -14.01 11.52 -21.34
C ASP A 195 -13.11 11.55 -22.60
N SER A 196 -11.87 11.04 -22.50
CA SER A 196 -10.98 10.87 -23.66
C SER A 196 -11.51 9.88 -24.71
N ILE A 197 -12.33 8.91 -24.30
CA ILE A 197 -12.97 7.95 -25.19
C ILE A 197 -14.17 8.59 -25.89
N ASP A 198 -14.90 9.46 -25.21
CA ASP A 198 -16.12 10.09 -25.72
C ASP A 198 -15.81 11.22 -26.70
N TYR A 199 -14.85 12.09 -26.36
CA TYR A 199 -14.41 13.21 -27.20
C TYR A 199 -13.94 12.79 -28.61
N ARG A 200 -13.46 11.56 -28.78
CA ARG A 200 -12.97 11.05 -30.07
C ARG A 200 -13.98 10.16 -30.81
N LYS A 201 -15.17 9.95 -30.24
CA LYS A 201 -16.31 9.28 -30.90
C LYS A 201 -17.29 10.27 -31.53
N GLU A 202 -17.23 11.54 -31.14
CA GLU A 202 -17.92 12.60 -31.87
C GLU A 202 -17.16 12.87 -33.19
N PRO A 203 -17.83 12.75 -34.35
CA PRO A 203 -17.22 12.88 -35.67
C PRO A 203 -16.85 14.32 -36.04
#